data_AF-A0A2N3N108-F1
#
_entry.id   AF-A0A2N3N108-F1
#
_cell.length_a   1.000
_cell.length_b   1.000
_cell.length_c   1.000
_cell.angle_alpha   90.00
_cell.angle_beta   90.00
_cell.angle_gamma   90.00
#
_symmetry.space_group_name_H-M   'P 1'
#
loop_
_entity.id
_entity.type
_entity.pdbx_description
1 polymer ?
#
loop_
_entity_poly.entity_id
_entity_poly.type
_entity_poly.pdbx_seq_one_letter_code
_entity_poly.pdbx_strand_id
1 'polypeptide(L)'
;MFKTEVQFGHAGAFANSQLETAAMKNKMMKEAGFFVPNTFEDLPALLKSVYEKLVKEKTITPQPEPAVPKIPIDYSWAQELGLVRKPAAFISTISDDRGQELLYAGMPISDVFKEDIGIGGVMSLLWFRR
;
A
#
# COMPACT_ATOMS: atom_id res chain seq x y z
N MET A 1 31.26 1.90 -0.70
CA MET A 1 30.55 2.98 -1.43
C MET A 1 30.63 2.72 -2.92
N PHE A 2 29.64 3.15 -3.70
CA PHE A 2 29.57 2.92 -5.15
C PHE A 2 30.76 3.55 -5.89
N LYS A 3 31.16 2.95 -7.00
CA LYS A 3 32.27 3.43 -7.86
C LYS A 3 31.81 4.49 -8.87
N THR A 4 30.50 4.58 -9.11
CA THR A 4 29.85 5.50 -10.04
C THR A 4 28.73 6.24 -9.35
N GLU A 5 28.34 7.39 -9.89
CA GLU A 5 27.19 8.15 -9.42
C GLU A 5 25.90 7.36 -9.71
N VAL A 6 24.96 7.40 -8.76
CA VAL A 6 23.70 6.65 -8.82
C VAL A 6 22.57 7.61 -8.47
N GLN A 7 21.58 7.72 -9.35
CA GLN A 7 20.30 8.34 -9.05
C GLN A 7 19.43 7.32 -8.31
N PHE A 8 18.96 7.68 -7.11
CA PHE A 8 18.00 6.88 -6.36
C PHE A 8 16.56 7.28 -6.71
N GLY A 9 15.57 6.50 -6.24
CA GLY A 9 14.18 6.57 -6.72
C GLY A 9 13.50 7.93 -6.57
N HIS A 10 13.82 8.72 -5.53
CA HIS A 10 13.34 10.09 -5.43
C HIS A 10 14.11 10.98 -6.41
N ALA A 11 13.42 11.83 -7.19
CA ALA A 11 14.06 12.64 -8.26
C ALA A 11 15.26 13.47 -7.78
N GLY A 12 15.20 14.02 -6.55
CA GLY A 12 16.30 14.78 -5.94
C GLY A 12 17.35 13.93 -5.19
N ALA A 13 17.23 12.60 -5.16
CA ALA A 13 18.17 11.72 -4.45
C ALA A 13 19.40 11.40 -5.31
N PHE A 14 20.12 12.45 -5.68
CA PHE A 14 21.39 12.42 -6.38
C PHE A 14 22.30 13.50 -5.79
N ALA A 15 23.57 13.18 -5.58
CA ALA A 15 24.53 14.12 -5.03
C ALA A 15 25.45 14.64 -6.14
N ASN A 16 25.27 15.89 -6.55
CA ASN A 16 26.10 16.55 -7.56
C ASN A 16 27.46 17.01 -7.01
N SER A 17 27.62 16.99 -5.69
CA SER A 17 28.81 17.48 -4.99
C SER A 17 29.05 16.71 -3.69
N GLN A 18 30.28 16.79 -3.15
CA GLN A 18 30.60 16.19 -1.84
C GLN A 18 29.72 16.75 -0.71
N LEU A 19 29.32 18.02 -0.80
CA LEU A 19 28.45 18.70 0.15
C LEU A 19 27.03 18.12 0.16
N GLU A 20 26.59 17.56 -0.97
CA GLU A 20 25.27 16.94 -1.09
C GLU A 20 25.22 15.51 -0.56
N THR A 21 26.38 14.88 -0.31
CA THR A 21 26.44 13.51 0.19
C THR A 21 25.87 13.38 1.61
N ALA A 22 25.19 12.27 1.88
CA ALA A 22 24.64 12.00 3.21
C ALA A 22 25.73 11.97 4.30
N ALA A 23 26.91 11.42 3.99
CA ALA A 23 28.03 11.36 4.93
C ALA A 23 28.51 12.76 5.36
N MET A 24 28.66 13.70 4.41
CA MET A 24 29.08 15.07 4.72
C MET A 24 28.00 15.80 5.52
N LYS A 25 26.73 15.68 5.12
CA LYS A 25 25.59 16.27 5.85
C LYS A 25 25.52 15.78 7.29
N ASN A 26 25.62 14.46 7.52
CA ASN A 26 25.60 13.89 8.86
C ASN A 26 26.77 14.38 9.72
N LYS A 27 27.97 14.47 9.13
CA LYS A 27 29.15 15.01 9.82
C LYS A 27 28.93 16.47 10.25
N MET A 28 28.52 17.32 9.31
CA MET A 28 28.31 18.76 9.57
C MET A 28 27.18 18.98 10.60
N MET A 29 26.10 18.21 10.54
CA MET A 29 25.03 18.27 11.54
C MET A 29 25.53 17.87 12.94
N LYS A 30 26.34 16.80 13.03
CA LYS A 30 26.92 16.36 14.30
C LYS A 30 27.84 17.43 14.90
N GLU A 31 28.67 18.07 14.07
CA GLU A 31 29.55 19.17 14.48
C GLU A 31 28.76 20.41 14.93
N ALA A 32 27.60 20.67 14.31
CA ALA A 32 26.70 21.74 14.72
C ALA A 32 25.90 21.45 16.01
N GLY A 33 26.12 20.31 16.66
CA GLY A 33 25.48 19.94 17.94
C GLY A 33 24.16 19.17 17.80
N PHE A 34 23.84 18.69 16.59
CA PHE A 34 22.66 17.84 16.40
C PHE A 34 22.91 16.44 16.97
N PHE A 35 21.85 15.81 17.46
CA PHE A 35 21.87 14.39 17.80
C PHE A 35 21.81 13.55 16.51
N VAL A 36 22.98 13.16 16.00
CA VAL A 36 23.10 12.35 14.76
C VAL A 36 23.55 10.93 15.11
N PRO A 37 22.78 9.89 14.74
CA PRO A 37 23.16 8.50 14.98
C PRO A 37 24.27 8.04 14.01
N ASN A 38 24.93 6.91 14.31
CA ASN A 38 25.97 6.39 13.43
C ASN A 38 25.36 5.68 12.20
N THR A 39 24.24 5.00 12.40
CA THR A 39 23.45 4.37 11.32
C THR A 39 21.95 4.67 11.50
N PHE A 40 21.12 4.24 10.54
CA PHE A 40 19.67 4.44 10.63
C PHE A 40 19.04 3.57 11.73
N GLU A 41 19.60 2.39 11.98
CA GLU A 41 19.16 1.43 12.99
C GLU A 41 19.35 1.96 14.42
N ASP A 42 20.33 2.84 14.62
CA ASP A 42 20.59 3.50 15.90
C ASP A 42 19.62 4.66 16.20
N LEU A 43 18.88 5.14 15.20
CA LEU A 43 17.99 6.31 15.32
C LEU A 43 16.92 6.15 16.42
N PRO A 44 16.22 5.00 16.54
CA PRO A 44 15.23 4.81 17.61
C PRO A 44 15.84 4.91 19.02
N ALA A 45 17.04 4.36 19.21
CA ALA A 45 17.73 4.41 20.51
C ALA A 45 18.15 5.84 20.86
N LEU A 46 18.68 6.59 19.88
CA LEU A 46 19.03 7.99 20.05
C LEU A 46 17.80 8.86 20.39
N LEU A 47 16.70 8.72 19.63
CA LEU A 47 15.45 9.43 19.88
C LEU A 47 14.91 9.15 21.29
N LYS A 48 14.91 7.88 21.70
CA LYS A 48 14.50 7.48 23.06
C LYS A 48 15.36 8.16 24.12
N SER A 49 16.68 8.14 23.97
CA SER A 49 17.60 8.77 24.93
C SER A 49 17.39 10.29 25.07
N VAL A 50 17.15 10.99 23.95
CA VAL A 50 16.88 12.43 23.94
C VAL A 50 15.54 12.71 24.61
N TYR A 51 14.51 11.94 24.30
CA TYR A 51 13.20 12.07 24.94
C TYR A 51 13.28 11.85 26.45
N GLU A 52 13.92 10.76 26.91
CA GLU A 52 14.10 10.46 28.33
C GLU A 52 14.87 11.55 29.07
N LYS A 53 15.90 12.13 28.42
CA LYS A 53 16.63 13.28 28.96
C LYS A 53 15.69 14.48 29.17
N LEU A 54 14.90 14.84 28.17
CA LEU A 54 13.97 15.96 28.24
C LEU A 54 12.83 15.75 29.26
N VAL A 55 12.39 14.51 29.46
CA VAL A 55 11.44 14.17 30.52
C VAL A 55 12.08 14.30 31.91
N LYS A 56 13.32 13.83 32.09
CA LYS A 56 14.07 14.00 33.35
C LYS A 56 14.32 15.47 33.69
N GLU A 57 14.59 16.29 32.68
CA GLU A 57 14.76 17.74 32.79
C GLU A 57 13.43 18.49 33.01
N LYS A 58 12.29 17.79 32.99
CA LYS A 58 10.92 18.35 33.07
C LYS A 58 10.56 19.30 31.93
N THR A 59 11.36 19.34 30.86
CA THR A 59 11.02 20.03 29.61
C THR A 59 9.81 19.40 28.94
N ILE A 60 9.68 18.07 29.04
CA ILE A 60 8.51 17.31 28.59
C ILE A 60 7.82 16.69 29.80
N THR A 61 6.53 16.93 29.96
CA THR A 61 5.69 16.24 30.96
C THR A 61 4.70 15.33 30.24
N PRO A 62 4.89 13.99 30.26
CA PRO A 62 3.99 13.05 29.60
C PRO A 62 2.55 13.24 30.09
N GLN A 63 1.63 13.37 29.14
CA GLN A 63 0.21 13.47 29.43
C GLN A 63 -0.42 12.07 29.39
N PRO A 64 -1.51 11.84 30.15
CA PRO A 64 -2.26 10.61 30.03
C PRO A 64 -2.82 10.46 28.61
N GLU A 65 -2.79 9.24 28.09
CA GLU A 65 -3.33 8.95 26.77
C GLU A 65 -4.87 9.08 26.78
N PRO A 66 -5.46 9.90 25.89
CA PRO A 66 -6.90 10.03 25.82
C PRO A 66 -7.54 8.77 25.24
N ALA A 67 -8.81 8.53 25.59
CA ALA A 67 -9.57 7.44 24.98
C ALA A 67 -9.74 7.69 23.46
N VAL A 68 -9.28 6.74 22.65
CA VAL A 68 -9.43 6.81 21.19
C VAL A 68 -10.90 6.57 20.82
N PRO A 69 -11.51 7.42 19.97
CA PRO A 69 -12.88 7.20 19.50
C PRO A 69 -12.95 5.92 18.67
N LYS A 70 -14.00 5.12 18.89
CA LYS A 70 -14.23 3.89 18.12
C LYS A 70 -14.82 4.26 16.76
N ILE A 71 -14.09 3.96 15.70
CA ILE A 71 -14.56 4.12 14.31
C ILE A 71 -15.13 2.76 13.85
N PRO A 72 -16.30 2.73 13.22
CA PRO A 72 -16.83 1.50 12.62
C PRO A 72 -15.87 0.95 11.57
N ILE A 73 -15.77 -0.38 11.50
CA ILE A 73 -15.03 -1.05 10.42
C ILE A 73 -15.74 -0.84 9.08
N ASP A 74 -14.97 -0.61 8.03
CA ASP A 74 -15.52 -0.57 6.68
C ASP A 74 -16.14 -1.91 6.30
N TYR A 75 -17.29 -1.86 5.64
CA TYR A 75 -18.02 -3.05 5.22
C TYR A 75 -17.19 -3.96 4.31
N SER A 76 -16.45 -3.39 3.35
CA SER A 76 -15.57 -4.15 2.45
C SER A 76 -14.51 -4.92 3.23
N TRP A 77 -13.86 -4.27 4.18
CA TRP A 77 -12.85 -4.88 5.04
C TRP A 77 -13.43 -5.99 5.93
N ALA A 78 -14.59 -5.75 6.52
CA ALA A 78 -15.30 -6.74 7.32
C ALA A 78 -15.71 -7.97 6.49
N GLN A 79 -16.11 -7.77 5.22
CA GLN A 79 -16.46 -8.85 4.31
C GLN A 79 -15.22 -9.65 3.86
N GLU A 80 -14.11 -8.99 3.52
CA GLU A 80 -12.85 -9.63 3.13
C GLU A 80 -12.23 -10.47 4.26
N LEU A 81 -12.32 -9.98 5.50
CA LEU A 81 -11.90 -10.71 6.69
C LEU A 81 -12.91 -11.81 7.12
N GLY A 82 -14.06 -11.91 6.47
CA GLY A 82 -15.10 -12.89 6.81
C GLY A 82 -15.82 -12.64 8.14
N LEU A 83 -15.73 -11.42 8.68
CA LEU A 83 -16.37 -11.02 9.94
C LEU A 83 -17.89 -10.84 9.79
N VAL A 84 -18.34 -10.56 8.57
CA VAL A 84 -19.76 -10.39 8.24
C VAL A 84 -20.11 -11.18 6.98
N ARG A 85 -21.38 -11.61 6.89
CA ARG A 85 -21.94 -12.22 5.69
C ARG A 85 -23.17 -11.44 5.26
N LYS A 86 -23.13 -10.89 4.05
CA LYS A 86 -24.29 -10.27 3.40
C LYS A 86 -24.80 -11.19 2.28
N PRO A 87 -26.07 -11.61 2.29
CA PRO A 87 -26.63 -12.40 1.21
C PRO A 87 -26.69 -11.59 -0.08
N ALA A 88 -26.45 -12.24 -1.22
CA ALA A 88 -26.63 -11.62 -2.53
C ALA A 88 -28.12 -11.36 -2.78
N ALA A 89 -28.46 -10.17 -3.28
CA ALA A 89 -29.84 -9.79 -3.59
C ALA A 89 -30.31 -10.31 -4.96
N PHE A 90 -29.37 -10.56 -5.88
CA PHE A 90 -29.64 -10.98 -7.24
C PHE A 90 -28.78 -12.18 -7.62
N ILE A 91 -29.30 -13.00 -8.52
CA ILE A 91 -28.60 -14.13 -9.12
C ILE A 91 -28.62 -13.93 -10.63
N SER A 92 -27.44 -13.88 -11.26
CA SER A 92 -27.28 -13.93 -12.71
C SER A 92 -26.68 -15.28 -13.11
N THR A 93 -27.23 -15.91 -14.13
CA THR A 93 -26.80 -17.25 -14.60
C THR A 93 -26.47 -17.31 -16.09
N ILE A 94 -26.55 -16.18 -16.80
CA ILE A 94 -26.42 -16.13 -18.27
C ILE A 94 -25.15 -15.43 -18.72
N SER A 95 -24.57 -14.56 -17.89
CA SER A 95 -23.30 -13.89 -18.16
C SER A 95 -22.50 -13.62 -16.89
N ASP A 96 -21.17 -13.61 -17.00
CA ASP A 96 -20.23 -13.22 -15.94
C ASP A 96 -19.12 -12.33 -16.52
N ASP A 97 -19.01 -11.11 -16.02
CA ASP A 97 -18.08 -10.06 -16.47
C ASP A 97 -17.00 -9.74 -15.42
N ARG A 98 -16.97 -10.47 -14.30
CA ARG A 98 -16.03 -10.20 -13.18
C ARG A 98 -14.64 -10.78 -13.41
N GLY A 99 -14.52 -11.73 -14.34
CA GLY A 99 -13.27 -12.41 -14.68
C GLY A 99 -12.35 -11.56 -15.56
N GLN A 100 -11.27 -12.18 -16.05
CA GLN A 100 -10.41 -11.55 -17.06
C GLN A 100 -11.09 -11.42 -18.43
N GLU A 101 -12.11 -12.24 -18.66
CA GLU A 101 -12.84 -12.33 -19.92
C GLU A 101 -14.35 -12.49 -19.67
N LEU A 102 -15.16 -11.92 -20.57
CA LEU A 102 -16.61 -12.06 -20.56
C LEU A 102 -17.03 -13.50 -20.85
N LEU A 103 -17.93 -14.04 -20.04
CA LEU A 103 -18.52 -15.37 -20.23
C LEU A 103 -19.99 -15.27 -20.64
N TYR A 104 -20.41 -16.03 -21.65
CA TYR A 104 -21.81 -16.27 -22.01
C TYR A 104 -22.20 -17.71 -21.67
N ALA A 105 -23.06 -17.87 -20.66
CA ALA A 105 -23.45 -19.17 -20.09
C ALA A 105 -22.26 -20.09 -19.75
N GLY A 106 -21.10 -19.52 -19.42
CA GLY A 106 -19.86 -20.24 -19.11
C GLY A 106 -18.89 -20.38 -20.29
N MET A 107 -19.29 -20.06 -21.52
CA MET A 107 -18.41 -20.01 -22.69
C MET A 107 -17.66 -18.67 -22.73
N PRO A 108 -16.32 -18.66 -22.80
CA PRO A 108 -15.54 -17.45 -23.00
C PRO A 108 -15.88 -16.74 -24.32
N ILE A 109 -15.89 -15.41 -24.33
CA ILE A 109 -16.22 -14.64 -25.52
C ILE A 109 -15.25 -14.93 -26.68
N SER A 110 -13.98 -15.25 -26.42
CA SER A 110 -13.03 -15.69 -27.45
C SER A 110 -13.48 -16.97 -28.15
N ASP A 111 -14.01 -17.95 -27.41
CA ASP A 111 -14.49 -19.21 -27.98
C ASP A 111 -15.77 -19.01 -28.82
N VAL A 112 -16.65 -18.09 -28.40
CA VAL A 112 -17.81 -17.66 -29.19
C VAL A 112 -17.41 -17.22 -30.61
N PHE A 113 -16.34 -16.43 -30.72
CA PHE A 113 -15.83 -15.98 -32.02
C PHE A 113 -15.03 -17.06 -32.75
N LYS A 114 -14.22 -17.83 -32.03
CA LYS A 114 -13.38 -18.90 -32.60
C LYS A 114 -14.22 -20.02 -33.22
N GLU A 115 -15.35 -20.34 -32.62
CA GLU A 115 -16.28 -21.37 -33.09
C GLU A 115 -17.31 -20.84 -34.10
N ASP A 116 -17.29 -19.53 -34.41
CA ASP A 116 -18.19 -18.86 -35.36
C ASP A 116 -19.68 -19.19 -35.14
N ILE A 117 -20.12 -19.26 -33.87
CA ILE A 117 -21.51 -19.64 -33.51
C ILE A 117 -22.54 -18.60 -33.94
N GLY A 118 -22.08 -17.40 -34.31
CA GLY A 118 -22.88 -16.29 -34.81
C GLY A 118 -23.91 -15.76 -33.80
N ILE A 119 -24.77 -14.86 -34.28
CA ILE A 119 -25.79 -14.21 -33.44
C ILE A 119 -26.78 -15.24 -32.87
N GLY A 120 -27.14 -16.25 -33.67
CA GLY A 120 -28.05 -17.32 -33.23
C GLY A 120 -27.49 -18.13 -32.07
N GLY A 121 -26.20 -18.48 -32.10
CA GLY A 121 -25.52 -19.17 -31.01
C GLY A 121 -25.42 -18.32 -29.74
N VAL A 122 -25.07 -17.03 -29.88
CA VAL A 122 -25.04 -16.10 -28.74
C VAL A 122 -26.41 -15.96 -28.09
N MET A 123 -27.48 -15.84 -28.89
CA MET A 123 -28.85 -15.81 -28.36
C MET A 123 -29.20 -17.12 -27.63
N SER A 124 -28.77 -18.26 -28.15
CA SER A 124 -28.99 -19.56 -27.50
C SER A 124 -28.30 -19.64 -26.14
N LEU A 125 -27.04 -19.20 -26.05
CA LEU A 125 -26.30 -19.15 -24.79
C LEU A 125 -26.99 -18.23 -23.77
N LEU A 126 -27.38 -17.02 -24.18
CA LEU A 126 -27.96 -16.03 -23.26
C LEU A 126 -29.40 -16.33 -22.85
N TRP A 127 -30.24 -16.86 -23.74
CA TRP A 127 -31.66 -17.08 -23.46
C TRP A 127 -31.95 -18.48 -22.94
N PHE A 128 -31.25 -19.49 -23.47
CA PHE A 128 -31.52 -20.90 -23.19
C PHE A 128 -30.38 -21.61 -22.47
N ARG A 129 -29.20 -20.98 -22.35
CA ARG A 129 -27.98 -21.55 -21.77
C ARG A 129 -27.56 -22.83 -22.50
N ARG A 130 -27.60 -22.79 -23.84
CA ARG A 130 -27.28 -23.90 -24.75
C ARG A 130 -26.47 -23.43 -25.94
#